data_AF-A0AAW5I894-F1
#
_entry.id   AF-A0AAW5I894-F1
#
_cell.length_a   1.000
_cell.length_b   1.000
_cell.length_c   1.000
_cell.angle_alpha   90.00
_cell.angle_beta   90.00
_cell.angle_gamma   90.00
#
_symmetry.space_group_name_H-M   'P 1'
#
loop_
_entity.id
_entity.type
_entity.pdbx_description
1 polymer ?
#
loop_
_entity_poly.entity_id
_entity_poly.type
_entity_poly.pdbx_seq_one_letter_code
_entity_poly.pdbx_strand_id
1 'polypeptide(L)'
;MDNIGTAATFHGTYLESIFRTSKKTIQEYVREIDRHCRYKTVQSDVSRGVVLDDRGPLMDLYEACVQQDAHLHGVLETVKSQIIGERYMLARQNDRGKYIKDVEETRKIQGSQFTKIIQGIVEAKWYGYTLLEIMPDINPRTGKLKEVNIIERRNVLANQCRVVKRQGQWSPGWDLNTQAYSTNYVLINTGDLGLFSATTPLILAKKFTVANYVNFSHTYGQPIIHGKTDSESVQDRQRLAQNIANAAQNKIIVTGLNDSVDVKTFTMSNSEHIYTSLIDFVNKEVSNLIVGSETMSGETQSYVGSTSAHQDIFRERIEAYRDFIENMMNEEIIPRLVAMGYISPGLEFKYSNRVEMNNKDKISLYDFLTNKYVVSPDEIEKEFGIVVGEQFNNTNGINGGPAAPTGGESPHDRRIMSDEEYFRRYGHKRGEKKNVENFFEEEE
;
A
#
# COMPACT_ATOMS: atom_id res chain seq x y z
N MET A 1 -19.66 48.09 -8.43
CA MET A 1 -19.55 46.68 -8.88
C MET A 1 -18.10 46.31 -8.66
N ASP A 2 -17.76 46.04 -7.41
CA ASP A 2 -16.39 45.69 -7.05
C ASP A 2 -16.18 44.21 -7.35
N ASN A 3 -15.06 43.92 -8.02
CA ASN A 3 -14.56 42.57 -8.25
C ASN A 3 -14.60 41.78 -6.94
N ILE A 4 -15.46 40.76 -6.87
CA ILE A 4 -15.44 39.75 -5.83
C ILE A 4 -14.19 38.91 -6.07
N GLY A 5 -13.06 39.42 -5.59
CA GLY A 5 -11.79 38.72 -5.60
C GLY A 5 -11.88 37.44 -4.78
N THR A 6 -11.08 36.46 -5.20
CA THR A 6 -10.77 35.16 -4.61
C THR A 6 -10.24 35.22 -3.16
N ALA A 7 -10.96 35.88 -2.24
CA ALA A 7 -10.42 36.35 -0.96
C ALA A 7 -11.29 36.00 0.27
N ALA A 8 -11.80 34.77 0.32
CA ALA A 8 -12.37 34.23 1.56
C ALA A 8 -11.96 32.75 1.76
N THR A 9 -10.69 32.43 1.57
CA THR A 9 -10.10 31.19 2.07
C THR A 9 -9.53 31.43 3.47
N PHE A 10 -9.52 30.41 4.34
CA PHE A 10 -8.74 30.48 5.59
C PHE A 10 -7.30 30.01 5.35
N HIS A 11 -6.90 29.87 4.09
CA HIS A 11 -5.55 29.59 3.67
C HIS A 11 -4.57 30.60 4.29
N GLY A 12 -3.49 30.11 4.90
CA GLY A 12 -2.53 30.92 5.65
C GLY A 12 -2.98 31.34 7.05
N THR A 13 -4.21 31.01 7.49
CA THR A 13 -4.57 31.13 8.90
C THR A 13 -3.89 30.03 9.70
N TYR A 14 -3.32 30.39 10.85
CA TYR A 14 -2.64 29.44 11.71
C TYR A 14 -3.67 28.53 12.42
N LEU A 15 -3.68 27.25 12.04
CA LEU A 15 -4.41 26.19 12.75
C LEU A 15 -3.51 25.60 13.83
N GLU A 16 -4.00 25.61 15.07
CA GLU A 16 -3.33 25.03 16.23
C GLU A 16 -3.81 23.60 16.44
N SER A 17 -2.95 22.64 16.10
CA SER A 17 -3.21 21.21 16.30
C SER A 17 -2.42 20.73 17.53
N ILE A 18 -3.13 20.14 18.50
CA ILE A 18 -2.51 19.52 19.67
C ILE A 18 -2.34 18.03 19.39
N PHE A 19 -1.11 17.54 19.48
CA PHE A 19 -0.78 16.12 19.35
C PHE A 19 -0.56 15.53 20.75
N ARG A 20 -1.43 14.61 21.19
CA ARG A 20 -1.21 13.95 22.49
C ARG A 20 -0.35 12.71 22.28
N THR A 21 0.92 12.79 22.65
CA THR A 21 1.90 11.69 22.55
C THR A 21 1.89 10.74 23.76
N SER A 22 0.92 10.90 24.68
CA SER A 22 0.78 10.03 25.86
C SER A 22 0.62 8.55 25.49
N LYS A 23 0.97 7.67 26.43
CA LYS A 23 0.83 6.21 26.28
C LYS A 23 -0.63 5.87 25.98
N LYS A 24 -0.89 5.49 24.73
CA LYS A 24 -2.23 5.12 24.25
C LYS A 24 -2.71 3.82 24.86
N THR A 25 -3.94 3.80 25.36
CA THR A 25 -4.55 2.63 25.99
C THR A 25 -5.89 2.26 25.38
N ILE A 26 -6.29 0.99 25.53
CA ILE A 26 -7.61 0.50 25.11
C ILE A 26 -8.72 1.26 25.85
N GLN A 27 -8.50 1.67 27.09
CA GLN A 27 -9.48 2.47 27.85
C GLN A 27 -9.74 3.84 27.22
N GLU A 28 -8.72 4.50 26.67
CA GLU A 28 -8.90 5.75 25.92
C GLU A 28 -9.71 5.51 24.65
N TYR A 29 -9.44 4.43 23.92
CA TYR A 29 -10.25 4.04 22.76
C TYR A 29 -11.73 3.82 23.14
N VAL A 30 -12.01 3.07 24.20
CA VAL A 30 -13.39 2.83 24.66
C VAL A 30 -14.09 4.13 25.04
N ARG A 31 -13.38 5.07 25.69
CA ARG A 31 -13.92 6.41 26.00
C ARG A 31 -14.26 7.20 24.75
N GLU A 32 -13.45 7.11 23.70
CA GLU A 32 -13.73 7.78 22.42
C GLU A 32 -14.94 7.17 21.68
N ILE A 33 -15.12 5.85 21.75
CA ILE A 33 -16.32 5.19 21.21
C ILE A 33 -17.58 5.61 21.97
N ASP A 34 -17.55 5.64 23.30
CA ASP A 34 -18.66 6.13 24.12
C ASP A 34 -18.97 7.61 23.82
N ARG A 35 -17.94 8.47 23.72
CA ARG A 35 -18.08 9.87 23.29
C ARG A 35 -18.82 9.98 21.95
N HIS A 36 -18.40 9.20 20.94
CA HIS A 36 -19.03 9.19 19.62
C HIS A 36 -20.48 8.70 19.66
N CYS A 37 -20.79 7.67 20.45
CA CYS A 37 -22.16 7.18 20.61
C CYS A 37 -23.06 8.23 21.27
N ARG A 38 -22.56 8.92 22.30
CA ARG A 38 -23.26 10.05 22.93
C ARG A 38 -23.47 11.19 21.95
N TYR A 39 -22.46 11.52 21.13
CA TYR A 39 -22.59 12.51 20.07
C TYR A 39 -23.72 12.14 19.10
N LYS A 40 -23.74 10.91 18.56
CA LYS A 40 -24.79 10.43 17.66
C LYS A 40 -26.19 10.51 18.28
N THR A 41 -26.30 10.25 19.58
CA THR A 41 -27.58 10.32 20.30
C THR A 41 -28.10 11.75 20.43
N VAL A 42 -27.22 12.71 20.65
CA VAL A 42 -27.60 14.10 20.93
C VAL A 42 -27.63 14.97 19.67
N GLN A 43 -26.92 14.59 18.60
CA GLN A 43 -26.78 15.40 17.39
C GLN A 43 -28.12 15.72 16.71
N SER A 44 -29.10 14.81 16.73
CA SER A 44 -30.43 15.04 16.15
C SER A 44 -31.26 16.07 16.91
N ASP A 45 -31.03 16.19 18.21
CA ASP A 45 -31.90 16.92 19.13
C ASP A 45 -31.44 18.37 19.33
N VAL A 46 -30.27 18.73 18.77
CA VAL A 46 -29.56 19.94 19.12
C VAL A 46 -29.17 20.75 17.89
N SER A 47 -29.31 22.08 17.97
CA SER A 47 -28.87 23.01 16.92
C SER A 47 -27.35 22.92 16.68
N ARG A 48 -26.92 23.02 15.41
CA ARG A 48 -25.50 23.06 15.01
C ARG A 48 -24.71 24.02 15.91
N GLY A 49 -23.79 23.48 16.72
CA GLY A 49 -22.83 24.26 17.52
C GLY A 49 -22.92 24.14 19.04
N VAL A 50 -23.91 23.43 19.58
CA VAL A 50 -24.00 23.19 21.03
C VAL A 50 -23.30 21.88 21.44
N VAL A 51 -23.11 20.95 20.49
CA VAL A 51 -22.34 19.72 20.68
C VAL A 51 -21.17 19.70 19.69
N LEU A 52 -19.97 19.42 20.19
CA LEU A 52 -18.75 19.36 19.40
C LEU A 52 -18.36 17.91 19.11
N ASP A 53 -18.25 17.51 17.84
CA ASP A 53 -17.69 16.20 17.48
C ASP A 53 -16.16 16.25 17.44
N ASP A 54 -15.53 16.52 18.59
CA ASP A 54 -14.07 16.55 18.68
C ASP A 54 -13.48 15.13 18.61
N ARG A 55 -13.04 14.73 17.42
CA ARG A 55 -12.37 13.45 17.16
C ARG A 55 -10.85 13.52 17.35
N GLY A 56 -10.30 14.63 17.84
CA GLY A 56 -8.86 14.80 18.02
C GLY A 56 -8.17 13.65 18.78
N PRO A 57 -8.67 13.22 19.95
CA PRO A 57 -8.06 12.11 20.69
C PRO A 57 -8.17 10.76 19.96
N LEU A 58 -9.24 10.55 19.18
CA LEU A 58 -9.38 9.36 18.34
C LEU A 58 -8.35 9.35 17.21
N MET A 59 -8.12 10.50 16.56
CA MET A 59 -7.07 10.63 15.54
C MET A 59 -5.68 10.38 16.12
N ASP A 60 -5.41 10.81 17.35
CA ASP A 60 -4.16 10.50 18.04
C ASP A 60 -3.98 8.98 18.28
N LEU A 61 -5.06 8.24 18.52
CA LEU A 61 -4.99 6.77 18.65
C LEU A 61 -4.66 6.13 17.31
N TYR A 62 -5.34 6.53 16.25
CA TYR A 62 -5.13 5.98 14.91
C TYR A 62 -3.72 6.25 14.40
N GLU A 63 -3.26 7.49 14.52
CA GLU A 63 -1.93 7.87 14.06
C GLU A 63 -0.83 7.18 14.88
N ALA A 64 -1.01 7.04 16.20
CA ALA A 64 -0.08 6.27 17.03
C ALA A 64 0.03 4.80 16.59
N CYS A 65 -1.09 4.17 16.23
CA CYS A 65 -1.09 2.80 15.70
C CYS A 65 -0.38 2.71 14.35
N VAL A 66 -0.66 3.63 13.41
CA VAL A 66 -0.05 3.65 12.07
C VAL A 66 1.47 3.91 12.13
N GLN A 67 1.92 4.77 13.05
CA GLN A 67 3.35 5.10 13.19
C GLN A 67 4.15 4.01 13.92
N GLN A 68 3.53 3.25 14.82
CA GLN A 68 4.24 2.34 15.71
C GLN A 68 4.13 0.87 15.30
N ASP A 69 3.14 0.50 14.48
CA ASP A 69 2.94 -0.87 14.02
C ASP A 69 3.45 -1.05 12.58
N ALA A 70 4.57 -1.77 12.43
CA ALA A 70 5.20 -2.01 11.13
C ALA A 70 4.33 -2.86 10.19
N HIS A 71 3.53 -3.79 10.73
CA HIS A 71 2.65 -4.67 9.95
C HIS A 71 1.54 -3.86 9.28
N LEU A 72 0.80 -3.08 10.08
CA LEU A 72 -0.22 -2.16 9.58
C LEU A 72 0.37 -1.22 8.53
N HIS A 73 1.55 -0.64 8.79
CA HIS A 73 2.19 0.26 7.84
C HIS A 73 2.49 -0.42 6.50
N GLY A 74 3.04 -1.64 6.51
CA GLY A 74 3.32 -2.41 5.30
C GLY A 74 2.07 -2.76 4.50
N VAL A 75 0.99 -3.15 5.18
CA VAL A 75 -0.32 -3.44 4.57
C VAL A 75 -0.89 -2.20 3.88
N LEU A 76 -0.84 -1.04 4.54
CA LEU A 76 -1.31 0.23 3.98
C LEU A 76 -0.47 0.65 2.76
N GLU A 77 0.86 0.52 2.85
CA GLU A 77 1.77 0.88 1.74
C GLU A 77 1.55 -0.01 0.50
N THR A 78 1.21 -1.28 0.72
CA THR A 78 0.85 -2.21 -0.36
C THR A 78 -0.40 -1.73 -1.12
N VAL A 79 -1.43 -1.31 -0.38
CA VAL A 79 -2.65 -0.74 -0.99
C VAL A 79 -2.35 0.57 -1.72
N LYS A 80 -1.58 1.49 -1.11
CA LYS A 80 -1.20 2.76 -1.76
C LYS A 80 -0.45 2.53 -3.06
N SER A 81 0.52 1.62 -3.04
CA SER A 81 1.35 1.32 -4.20
C SER A 81 0.52 0.79 -5.38
N GLN A 82 -0.46 -0.07 -5.11
CA GLN A 82 -1.35 -0.62 -6.15
C GLN A 82 -2.34 0.41 -6.72
N ILE A 83 -2.80 1.35 -5.89
CA ILE A 83 -3.70 2.42 -6.33
C ILE A 83 -2.95 3.47 -7.15
N ILE A 84 -1.73 3.84 -6.73
CA ILE A 84 -0.92 4.87 -7.39
C ILE A 84 -0.21 4.33 -8.64
N GLY A 85 0.18 3.05 -8.63
CA GLY A 85 0.88 2.41 -9.76
C GLY A 85 0.02 2.27 -11.01
N GLU A 86 -1.31 2.20 -10.85
CA GLU A 86 -2.24 2.04 -11.97
C GLU A 86 -2.34 3.32 -12.82
N ARG A 87 -2.48 3.15 -14.13
CA ARG A 87 -2.60 4.29 -15.05
C ARG A 87 -4.02 4.82 -15.04
N TYR A 88 -4.19 6.08 -14.65
CA TYR A 88 -5.45 6.80 -14.77
C TYR A 88 -5.44 7.80 -15.92
N MET A 89 -6.63 8.16 -16.41
CA MET A 89 -6.84 9.08 -17.52
C MET A 89 -8.11 9.91 -17.36
N LEU A 90 -8.12 11.07 -18.03
CA LEU A 90 -9.34 11.81 -18.29
C LEU A 90 -9.90 11.36 -19.63
N ALA A 91 -11.19 11.05 -19.65
CA ALA A 91 -11.86 10.56 -20.83
C ALA A 91 -13.17 11.31 -21.06
N ARG A 92 -13.56 11.43 -22.34
CA ARG A 92 -14.91 11.83 -22.73
C ARG A 92 -15.69 10.60 -23.13
N GLN A 93 -16.94 10.52 -22.71
CA GLN A 93 -17.86 9.51 -23.21
C GLN A 93 -18.38 9.93 -24.60
N ASN A 94 -18.19 9.07 -25.60
CA ASN A 94 -18.83 9.25 -26.91
C ASN A 94 -20.29 8.79 -26.89
N ASP A 95 -21.06 9.16 -27.93
CA ASP A 95 -22.44 8.71 -28.17
C ASP A 95 -22.62 7.18 -28.19
N ARG A 96 -21.52 6.43 -28.37
CA ARG A 96 -21.47 4.94 -28.33
C ARG A 96 -21.08 4.36 -26.96
N GLY A 97 -20.99 5.19 -25.92
CA GLY A 97 -20.58 4.79 -24.57
C GLY A 97 -19.09 4.46 -24.40
N LYS A 98 -18.26 4.64 -25.45
CA LYS A 98 -16.81 4.40 -25.38
C LYS A 98 -16.09 5.63 -24.84
N TYR A 99 -15.20 5.41 -23.88
CA TYR A 99 -14.34 6.44 -23.31
C TYR A 99 -13.16 6.75 -24.25
N ILE A 100 -13.09 7.99 -24.74
CA ILE A 100 -11.96 8.51 -25.51
C ILE A 100 -11.04 9.30 -24.57
N LYS A 101 -9.77 8.91 -24.52
CA LYS A 101 -8.73 9.58 -23.73
C LYS A 101 -8.41 10.97 -24.28
N ASP A 102 -8.41 11.96 -23.39
CA ASP A 102 -7.81 13.26 -23.67
C ASP A 102 -6.35 13.26 -23.19
N VAL A 103 -5.39 13.32 -24.12
CA VAL A 103 -3.96 13.20 -23.80
C VAL A 103 -3.42 14.44 -23.10
N GLU A 104 -3.88 15.64 -23.47
CA GLU A 104 -3.37 16.89 -22.93
C GLU A 104 -3.85 17.11 -21.50
N GLU A 105 -5.15 16.92 -21.27
CA GLU A 105 -5.75 17.06 -19.94
C GLU A 105 -5.30 15.92 -19.02
N THR A 106 -5.11 14.70 -19.54
CA THR A 106 -4.52 13.61 -18.74
C THR A 106 -3.12 13.96 -18.24
N ARG A 107 -2.30 14.67 -19.03
CA ARG A 107 -0.94 15.05 -18.62
C ARG A 107 -0.94 16.05 -17.46
N LYS A 108 -1.97 16.90 -17.35
CA LYS A 108 -2.13 17.85 -16.24
C LYS A 108 -2.42 17.15 -14.91
N ILE A 109 -3.18 16.05 -14.92
CA ILE A 109 -3.52 15.29 -13.71
C ILE A 109 -2.45 14.26 -13.31
N GLN A 110 -1.51 13.95 -14.19
CA GLN A 110 -0.39 13.06 -13.88
C GLN A 110 0.73 13.80 -13.13
N GLY A 111 0.52 14.14 -11.86
CA GLY A 111 1.50 14.86 -11.03
C GLY A 111 1.36 14.58 -9.54
N SER A 112 2.39 14.95 -8.79
CA SER A 112 2.48 14.67 -7.35
C SER A 112 1.33 15.26 -6.52
N GLN A 113 0.83 16.45 -6.88
CA GLN A 113 -0.32 17.05 -6.17
C GLN A 113 -1.59 16.24 -6.38
N PHE A 114 -1.76 15.64 -7.56
CA PHE A 114 -2.92 14.78 -7.83
C PHE A 114 -2.79 13.43 -7.12
N THR A 115 -1.56 12.89 -7.00
CA THR A 115 -1.27 11.74 -6.14
C THR A 115 -1.67 12.02 -4.69
N LYS A 116 -1.43 13.24 -4.17
CA LYS A 116 -1.91 13.62 -2.84
C LYS A 116 -3.44 13.63 -2.72
N ILE A 117 -4.16 14.08 -3.76
CA ILE A 117 -5.64 14.04 -3.78
C ILE A 117 -6.11 12.59 -3.67
N ILE A 118 -5.58 11.71 -4.54
CA ILE A 118 -5.92 10.28 -4.52
C ILE A 118 -5.61 9.67 -3.16
N GLN A 119 -4.43 9.94 -2.60
CA GLN A 119 -4.06 9.47 -1.27
C GLN A 119 -5.02 9.99 -0.19
N GLY A 120 -5.42 11.27 -0.24
CA GLY A 120 -6.38 11.83 0.70
C GLY A 120 -7.76 11.18 0.63
N ILE A 121 -8.23 10.83 -0.57
CA ILE A 121 -9.47 10.07 -0.78
C ILE A 121 -9.37 8.68 -0.14
N VAL A 122 -8.28 7.95 -0.42
CA VAL A 122 -8.06 6.60 0.15
C VAL A 122 -7.97 6.65 1.67
N GLU A 123 -7.21 7.61 2.21
CA GLU A 123 -7.07 7.78 3.65
C GLU A 123 -8.40 8.16 4.32
N ALA A 124 -9.35 8.77 3.61
CA ALA A 124 -10.67 9.05 4.14
C ALA A 124 -11.42 7.75 4.51
N LYS A 125 -11.21 6.64 3.77
CA LYS A 125 -11.78 5.33 4.17
C LYS A 125 -11.14 4.78 5.44
N TRP A 126 -9.85 5.05 5.67
CA TRP A 126 -9.15 4.51 6.83
C TRP A 126 -9.43 5.30 8.11
N TYR A 127 -9.37 6.62 8.04
CA TYR A 127 -9.59 7.54 9.16
C TYR A 127 -11.07 7.95 9.33
N GLY A 128 -11.92 7.62 8.36
CA GLY A 128 -13.34 8.00 8.31
C GLY A 128 -13.59 9.30 7.55
N TYR A 129 -12.62 10.22 7.53
CA TYR A 129 -12.69 11.45 6.75
C TYR A 129 -11.31 12.03 6.41
N THR A 130 -11.29 12.89 5.39
CA THR A 130 -10.15 13.74 5.03
C THR A 130 -10.68 15.07 4.49
N LEU A 131 -10.00 16.18 4.79
CA LEU A 131 -10.26 17.48 4.19
C LEU A 131 -9.09 17.88 3.30
N LEU A 132 -9.38 18.08 2.02
CA LEU A 132 -8.43 18.55 1.02
C LEU A 132 -8.63 20.04 0.78
N GLU A 133 -7.54 20.79 0.72
CA GLU A 133 -7.49 22.18 0.25
C GLU A 133 -6.78 22.18 -1.11
N ILE A 134 -7.52 22.54 -2.15
CA ILE A 134 -7.02 22.64 -3.53
C ILE A 134 -6.93 24.13 -3.86
N MET A 135 -5.70 24.61 -4.07
CA MET A 135 -5.46 26.00 -4.43
C MET A 135 -5.53 26.17 -5.96
N PRO A 136 -6.09 27.30 -6.45
CA PRO A 136 -6.25 27.56 -7.89
C PRO A 136 -4.92 27.89 -8.60
N ASP A 137 -3.85 28.14 -7.84
CA ASP A 137 -2.54 28.48 -8.39
C ASP A 137 -1.96 27.35 -9.24
N ILE A 138 -1.43 27.71 -10.42
CA ILE A 138 -0.74 26.80 -11.33
C ILE A 138 0.77 27.07 -11.25
N ASN A 139 1.57 26.01 -11.20
CA ASN A 139 3.02 26.12 -11.23
C ASN A 139 3.49 26.53 -12.64
N PRO A 140 4.17 27.68 -12.80
CA PRO A 140 4.58 28.19 -14.10
C PRO A 140 5.60 27.30 -14.82
N ARG A 141 6.33 26.43 -14.10
CA ARG A 141 7.33 25.53 -14.70
C ARG A 141 6.73 24.25 -15.29
N THR A 142 5.67 23.74 -14.66
CA THR A 142 5.12 22.41 -15.00
C THR A 142 3.74 22.49 -15.63
N GLY A 143 3.05 23.63 -15.54
CA GLY A 143 1.65 23.78 -15.97
C GLY A 143 0.68 22.95 -15.14
N LYS A 144 1.09 22.49 -13.95
CA LYS A 144 0.29 21.66 -13.03
C LYS A 144 -0.16 22.44 -11.81
N LEU A 145 -1.16 21.93 -11.08
CA LEU A 145 -1.54 22.46 -9.77
C LEU A 145 -0.31 22.69 -8.89
N LYS A 146 -0.21 23.88 -8.30
CA LYS A 146 0.92 24.30 -7.47
C LYS A 146 0.88 23.61 -6.11
N GLU A 147 -0.29 23.65 -5.46
CA GLU A 147 -0.42 23.30 -4.05
C GLU A 147 -1.75 22.61 -3.77
N VAL A 148 -1.65 21.42 -3.19
CA VAL A 148 -2.75 20.69 -2.56
C VAL A 148 -2.31 20.33 -1.15
N ASN A 149 -3.11 20.74 -0.17
CA ASN A 149 -2.87 20.53 1.25
C ASN A 149 -3.92 19.58 1.83
N ILE A 150 -3.49 18.73 2.75
CA ILE A 150 -4.39 17.93 3.59
C ILE A 150 -4.49 18.68 4.91
N ILE A 151 -5.68 19.17 5.24
CA ILE A 151 -5.90 19.87 6.51
C ILE A 151 -5.84 18.83 7.64
N GLU A 152 -5.18 19.20 8.73
CA GLU A 152 -5.02 18.33 9.90
C GLU A 152 -6.38 17.86 10.42
N ARG A 153 -6.58 16.53 10.45
CA ARG A 153 -7.87 15.89 10.74
C ARG A 153 -8.41 16.29 12.11
N ARG A 154 -7.53 16.57 13.07
CA ARG A 154 -7.91 17.00 14.43
C ARG A 154 -8.60 18.37 14.47
N ASN A 155 -8.41 19.19 13.45
CA ASN A 155 -9.03 20.52 13.34
C ASN A 155 -10.34 20.48 12.53
N VAL A 156 -10.76 19.31 12.05
CA VAL A 156 -11.92 19.15 11.18
C VAL A 156 -13.02 18.41 11.92
N LEU A 157 -14.18 19.05 12.02
CA LEU A 157 -15.43 18.49 12.52
C LEU A 157 -16.23 17.94 11.34
N ALA A 158 -15.92 16.71 10.92
CA ALA A 158 -16.44 16.12 9.68
C ALA A 158 -17.98 16.08 9.62
N ASN A 159 -18.65 15.64 10.70
CA ASN A 159 -20.11 15.57 10.77
C ASN A 159 -20.80 16.94 10.79
N GLN A 160 -20.05 17.99 11.09
CA GLN A 160 -20.55 19.35 11.21
C GLN A 160 -20.09 20.23 10.05
N CYS A 161 -19.35 19.66 9.08
CA CYS A 161 -18.76 20.34 7.93
C CYS A 161 -18.01 21.62 8.32
N ARG A 162 -17.25 21.59 9.42
CA ARG A 162 -16.63 22.79 9.99
C ARG A 162 -15.17 22.55 10.31
N VAL A 163 -14.34 23.56 10.09
CA VAL A 163 -12.94 23.58 10.53
C VAL A 163 -12.82 24.50 11.73
N VAL A 164 -12.08 24.09 12.75
CA VAL A 164 -11.84 24.86 13.96
C VAL A 164 -10.37 25.22 14.07
N LYS A 165 -10.09 26.45 14.54
CA LYS A 165 -8.70 26.88 14.72
C LYS A 165 -7.95 25.98 15.69
N ARG A 166 -8.61 25.53 16.76
CA ARG A 166 -8.04 24.66 17.79
C ARG A 166 -9.07 23.62 18.23
N GLN A 167 -8.60 22.42 18.52
CA GLN A 167 -9.40 21.34 19.12
C GLN A 167 -10.13 21.82 20.38
N GLY A 168 -11.34 21.31 20.61
CA GLY A 168 -12.18 21.70 21.74
C GLY A 168 -12.79 23.12 21.65
N GLN A 169 -12.54 23.90 20.59
CA GLN A 169 -13.10 25.24 20.43
C GLN A 169 -14.08 25.31 19.25
N TRP A 170 -15.27 25.85 19.46
CA TRP A 170 -16.24 26.08 18.39
C TRP A 170 -15.94 27.32 17.54
N SER A 171 -15.38 28.36 18.18
CA SER A 171 -15.09 29.65 17.57
C SER A 171 -13.66 30.12 17.94
N PRO A 172 -12.86 30.63 16.98
CA PRO A 172 -13.19 30.80 15.57
C PRO A 172 -13.27 29.47 14.81
N GLY A 173 -14.24 29.36 13.90
CA GLY A 173 -14.42 28.20 13.05
C GLY A 173 -15.09 28.55 11.73
N TRP A 174 -14.76 27.80 10.70
CA TRP A 174 -15.13 28.05 9.30
C TRP A 174 -16.07 26.95 8.82
N ASP A 175 -17.27 27.33 8.36
CA ASP A 175 -18.26 26.40 7.83
C ASP A 175 -17.99 26.13 6.35
N LEU A 176 -17.65 24.89 6.03
CA LEU A 176 -17.26 24.43 4.69
C LEU A 176 -18.43 24.49 3.69
N ASN A 177 -19.68 24.55 4.16
CA ASN A 177 -20.85 24.71 3.29
C ASN A 177 -20.98 26.14 2.74
N THR A 178 -20.22 27.10 3.27
CA THR A 178 -20.24 28.47 2.77
C THR A 178 -19.64 28.51 1.37
N GLN A 179 -20.27 29.24 0.44
CA GLN A 179 -19.82 29.37 -0.95
C GLN A 179 -18.35 29.81 -1.09
N ALA A 180 -17.86 30.58 -0.11
CA ALA A 180 -16.46 31.01 -0.04
C ALA A 180 -15.46 29.85 0.05
N TYR A 181 -15.83 28.75 0.72
CA TYR A 181 -14.98 27.60 1.00
C TYR A 181 -15.30 26.40 0.10
N SER A 182 -16.54 26.26 -0.34
CA SER A 182 -17.00 25.09 -1.09
C SER A 182 -16.22 24.82 -2.38
N THR A 183 -15.63 25.85 -3.00
CA THR A 183 -14.84 25.71 -4.23
C THR A 183 -13.46 25.11 -4.00
N ASN A 184 -12.79 25.47 -2.90
CA ASN A 184 -11.39 25.11 -2.68
C ASN A 184 -11.22 23.96 -1.68
N TYR A 185 -12.19 23.78 -0.78
CA TYR A 185 -12.13 22.77 0.26
C TYR A 185 -13.06 21.61 -0.05
N VAL A 186 -12.50 20.39 -0.03
CA VAL A 186 -13.21 19.15 -0.32
C VAL A 186 -13.17 18.27 0.92
N LEU A 187 -14.32 18.17 1.60
CA LEU A 187 -14.48 17.27 2.74
C LEU A 187 -15.00 15.93 2.25
N ILE A 188 -14.15 14.92 2.30
CA ILE A 188 -14.53 13.53 2.01
C ILE A 188 -14.85 12.90 3.34
N ASN A 189 -16.14 12.67 3.61
CA ASN A 189 -16.62 12.05 4.83
C ASN A 189 -17.35 10.75 4.50
N THR A 190 -16.88 9.63 5.06
CA THR A 190 -17.51 8.32 4.86
C THR A 190 -18.74 8.11 5.76
N GLY A 191 -18.98 9.01 6.72
CA GLY A 191 -20.07 8.91 7.70
C GLY A 191 -19.74 8.03 8.92
N ASP A 192 -18.71 7.20 8.82
CA ASP A 192 -18.25 6.31 9.88
C ASP A 192 -16.95 6.80 10.55
N LEU A 193 -16.46 6.02 11.50
CA LEU A 193 -15.17 6.26 12.17
C LEU A 193 -13.96 5.78 11.34
N GLY A 194 -14.21 5.15 10.18
CA GLY A 194 -13.19 4.56 9.33
C GLY A 194 -12.72 3.18 9.78
N LEU A 195 -11.93 2.53 8.93
CA LEU A 195 -11.42 1.17 9.17
C LEU A 195 -10.51 1.08 10.40
N PHE A 196 -9.78 2.15 10.73
CA PHE A 196 -8.92 2.14 11.92
C PHE A 196 -9.68 2.02 13.24
N SER A 197 -10.98 2.31 13.25
CA SER A 197 -11.82 2.01 14.41
C SER A 197 -11.77 0.54 14.79
N ALA A 198 -11.75 -0.38 13.82
CA ALA A 198 -11.70 -1.81 14.10
C ALA A 198 -10.28 -2.32 14.42
N THR A 199 -9.24 -1.78 13.76
CA THR A 199 -7.86 -2.26 13.94
C THR A 199 -7.19 -1.72 15.20
N THR A 200 -7.53 -0.51 15.63
CA THR A 200 -6.91 0.16 16.79
C THR A 200 -6.91 -0.69 18.07
N PRO A 201 -8.04 -1.24 18.55
CA PRO A 201 -8.02 -2.05 19.76
C PRO A 201 -7.13 -3.30 19.64
N LEU A 202 -7.08 -3.92 18.46
CA LEU A 202 -6.24 -5.09 18.20
C LEU A 202 -4.75 -4.71 18.24
N ILE A 203 -4.36 -3.62 17.60
CA ILE A 203 -2.97 -3.15 17.58
C ILE A 203 -2.51 -2.71 18.97
N LEU A 204 -3.36 -2.02 19.74
CA LEU A 204 -3.07 -1.67 21.13
C LEU A 204 -2.87 -2.92 21.99
N ALA A 205 -3.68 -3.96 21.79
CA ALA A 205 -3.51 -5.25 22.47
C ALA A 205 -2.20 -5.92 22.06
N LYS A 206 -1.90 -6.00 20.76
CA LYS A 206 -0.63 -6.54 20.22
C LYS A 206 0.57 -5.83 20.84
N LYS A 207 0.56 -4.49 20.91
CA LYS A 207 1.65 -3.72 21.52
C LYS A 207 1.86 -4.07 22.99
N PHE A 208 0.77 -4.23 23.75
CA PHE A 208 0.84 -4.66 25.14
C PHE A 208 1.40 -6.08 25.27
N THR A 209 0.97 -7.00 24.39
CA THR A 209 1.46 -8.38 24.30
C THR A 209 2.96 -8.44 23.99
N VAL A 210 3.44 -7.66 23.02
CA VAL A 210 4.88 -7.59 22.68
C VAL A 210 5.69 -7.06 23.85
N ALA A 211 5.22 -6.01 24.54
CA ALA A 211 5.91 -5.48 25.71
C ALA A 211 5.99 -6.52 26.84
N ASN A 212 4.91 -7.26 27.09
CA ASN A 212 4.90 -8.35 28.08
C ASN A 212 5.78 -9.52 27.65
N TYR A 213 5.82 -9.84 26.36
CA TYR A 213 6.68 -10.88 25.82
C TYR A 213 8.17 -10.54 26.04
N VAL A 214 8.57 -9.29 25.79
CA VAL A 214 9.93 -8.83 26.07
C VAL A 214 10.26 -8.91 27.57
N ASN A 215 9.34 -8.48 28.45
CA ASN A 215 9.53 -8.59 29.90
C ASN A 215 9.60 -10.04 30.38
N PHE A 216 8.78 -10.92 29.79
CA PHE A 216 8.81 -12.35 30.04
C PHE A 216 10.18 -12.93 29.63
N SER A 217 10.67 -12.62 28.43
CA SER A 217 11.98 -13.04 27.95
C SER A 217 13.13 -12.55 28.82
N HIS A 218 13.05 -11.32 29.36
CA HIS A 218 14.04 -10.83 30.31
C HIS A 218 14.01 -11.58 31.66
N THR A 219 12.81 -11.87 32.18
CA THR A 219 12.65 -12.47 33.51
C THR A 219 12.94 -13.97 33.51
N TYR A 220 12.52 -14.67 32.45
CA TYR A 220 12.58 -16.14 32.37
C TYR A 220 13.61 -16.67 31.37
N GLY A 221 14.10 -15.82 30.45
CA GLY A 221 15.17 -16.19 29.52
C GLY A 221 16.55 -16.23 30.20
N GLN A 222 16.70 -15.65 31.38
CA GLN A 222 17.90 -15.76 32.20
C GLN A 222 17.67 -16.77 33.34
N PRO A 223 18.50 -17.81 33.47
CA PRO A 223 18.37 -18.76 34.56
C PRO A 223 18.68 -18.09 35.90
N ILE A 224 17.96 -18.46 36.96
CA ILE A 224 18.28 -18.00 38.31
C ILE A 224 19.41 -18.87 38.85
N ILE A 225 20.58 -18.26 39.07
CA ILE A 225 21.71 -18.93 39.68
C ILE A 225 21.61 -18.75 41.19
N HIS A 226 21.43 -19.87 41.91
CA HIS A 226 21.34 -19.90 43.36
C HIS A 226 22.65 -20.44 43.93
N GLY A 227 23.53 -19.53 44.36
CA GLY A 227 24.76 -19.87 45.08
C GLY A 227 24.48 -20.06 46.56
N LYS A 228 24.85 -21.22 47.12
CA LYS A 228 24.89 -21.47 48.56
C LYS A 228 26.33 -21.57 49.00
N THR A 229 26.66 -20.91 50.10
CA THR A 229 27.98 -20.97 50.74
C THR A 229 27.81 -21.15 52.23
N ASP A 230 28.76 -21.86 52.84
CA ASP A 230 28.83 -22.12 54.27
C ASP A 230 29.58 -21.00 55.04
N SER A 231 30.15 -20.02 54.32
CA SER A 231 30.87 -18.89 54.93
C SER A 231 29.91 -17.83 55.48
N GLU A 232 30.08 -17.44 56.75
CA GLU A 232 29.32 -16.37 57.40
C GLU A 232 29.80 -14.95 57.00
N SER A 233 31.00 -14.84 56.44
CA SER A 233 31.62 -13.58 56.04
C SER A 233 30.84 -12.89 54.90
N VAL A 234 30.60 -11.59 55.05
CA VAL A 234 29.95 -10.76 54.02
C VAL A 234 30.86 -10.61 52.79
N GLN A 235 32.17 -10.54 52.99
CA GLN A 235 33.15 -10.37 51.91
C GLN A 235 33.22 -11.61 51.00
N ASP A 236 33.18 -12.80 51.58
CA ASP A 236 33.22 -14.06 50.81
C ASP A 236 31.92 -14.28 50.03
N ARG A 237 30.76 -13.95 50.63
CA ARG A 237 29.47 -13.96 49.93
C ARG A 237 29.46 -13.02 48.73
N GLN A 238 30.04 -11.83 48.88
CA GLN A 238 30.13 -10.85 47.80
C GLN A 238 31.11 -11.28 46.70
N ARG A 239 32.23 -11.90 47.07
CA ARG A 239 33.18 -12.49 46.12
C ARG A 239 32.55 -13.64 45.32
N LEU A 240 31.80 -14.52 45.99
CA LEU A 240 31.08 -15.61 45.34
C LEU A 240 29.99 -15.07 44.40
N ALA A 241 29.21 -14.06 44.83
CA ALA A 241 28.22 -13.41 43.98
C ALA A 241 28.85 -12.78 42.73
N GLN A 242 30.00 -12.12 42.87
CA GLN A 242 30.74 -11.54 41.76
C GLN A 242 31.28 -12.61 40.79
N ASN A 243 31.78 -13.73 41.33
CA ASN A 243 32.23 -14.87 40.53
C ASN A 243 31.06 -15.52 39.76
N ILE A 244 29.90 -15.66 40.39
CA ILE A 244 28.67 -16.17 39.75
C ILE A 244 28.20 -15.22 38.64
N ALA A 245 28.18 -13.91 38.89
CA ALA A 245 27.81 -12.92 37.89
C ALA A 245 28.75 -12.92 36.68
N ASN A 246 30.07 -13.02 36.90
CA ASN A 246 31.06 -13.13 35.84
C ASN A 246 30.93 -14.45 35.05
N ALA A 247 30.52 -15.52 35.72
CA ALA A 247 30.35 -16.81 35.08
C ALA A 247 29.06 -16.96 34.27
N ALA A 248 28.04 -16.14 34.54
CA ALA A 248 26.88 -16.04 33.66
C ALA A 248 27.30 -15.65 32.22
N GLN A 249 28.43 -14.94 32.05
CA GLN A 249 29.03 -14.62 30.75
C GLN A 249 30.13 -15.60 30.33
N ASN A 250 31.06 -15.92 31.24
CA ASN A 250 32.29 -16.66 30.91
C ASN A 250 32.17 -18.19 31.04
N LYS A 251 31.02 -18.71 31.48
CA LYS A 251 30.67 -20.14 31.62
C LYS A 251 31.62 -20.98 32.50
N ILE A 252 32.51 -20.36 33.29
CA ILE A 252 33.47 -21.02 34.18
C ILE A 252 33.32 -20.45 35.59
N ILE A 253 33.08 -21.32 36.58
CA ILE A 253 33.04 -20.99 38.01
C ILE A 253 34.07 -21.86 38.74
N VAL A 254 34.81 -21.26 39.66
CA VAL A 254 35.65 -21.96 40.64
C VAL A 254 35.08 -21.70 42.02
N THR A 255 34.62 -22.76 42.70
CA THR A 255 34.00 -22.72 44.04
C THR A 255 34.77 -23.57 45.04
N GLY A 256 34.54 -23.37 46.34
CA GLY A 256 35.06 -24.24 47.39
C GLY A 256 34.37 -25.61 47.39
N LEU A 257 34.98 -26.60 48.05
CA LEU A 257 34.47 -27.99 48.10
C LEU A 257 33.07 -28.11 48.73
N ASN A 258 32.68 -27.18 49.60
CA ASN A 258 31.38 -27.16 50.28
C ASN A 258 30.38 -26.15 49.68
N ASP A 259 30.80 -25.36 48.69
CA ASP A 259 29.92 -24.41 48.04
C ASP A 259 29.11 -25.12 46.95
N SER A 260 27.79 -24.91 46.93
CA SER A 260 26.92 -25.49 45.91
C SER A 260 26.28 -24.41 45.05
N VAL A 261 26.41 -24.54 43.73
CA VAL A 261 25.74 -23.68 42.75
C VAL A 261 24.63 -24.48 42.11
N ASP A 262 23.38 -24.04 42.32
CA ASP A 262 22.20 -24.65 41.73
C ASP A 262 21.63 -23.71 40.66
N VAL A 263 21.45 -24.22 39.44
CA VAL A 263 20.88 -23.45 38.34
C VAL A 263 19.40 -23.80 38.26
N LYS A 264 18.56 -22.92 38.79
CA LYS A 264 17.12 -23.07 38.72
C LYS A 264 16.65 -22.59 37.36
N THR A 265 16.50 -23.52 36.44
CA THR A 265 15.80 -23.29 35.18
C THR A 265 14.30 -23.41 35.40
N PHE A 266 13.53 -22.49 34.83
CA PHE A 266 12.09 -22.63 34.80
C PHE A 266 11.72 -23.63 33.69
N THR A 267 10.96 -24.68 34.03
CA THR A 267 10.34 -25.57 33.04
C THR A 267 9.14 -24.87 32.39
N MET A 268 9.41 -23.87 31.56
CA MET A 268 8.40 -23.11 30.81
C MET A 268 7.99 -23.90 29.57
N SER A 269 7.07 -24.85 29.73
CA SER A 269 6.42 -25.47 28.58
C SER A 269 5.37 -24.51 27.99
N ASN A 270 5.51 -24.20 26.70
CA ASN A 270 4.49 -23.54 25.87
C ASN A 270 4.11 -22.07 26.19
N SER A 271 4.86 -21.36 27.04
CA SER A 271 4.53 -19.97 27.42
C SER A 271 4.83 -18.94 26.32
N GLU A 272 5.86 -19.16 25.50
CA GLU A 272 6.19 -18.33 24.33
C GLU A 272 5.05 -18.34 23.29
N HIS A 273 4.51 -19.53 23.01
CA HIS A 273 3.49 -19.74 21.98
C HIS A 273 2.22 -18.92 22.24
N ILE A 274 1.90 -18.61 23.50
CA ILE A 274 0.73 -17.80 23.85
C ILE A 274 0.89 -16.36 23.32
N TYR A 275 2.09 -15.79 23.45
CA TYR A 275 2.36 -14.42 23.01
C TYR A 275 2.45 -14.35 21.49
N THR A 276 3.19 -15.26 20.87
CA THR A 276 3.37 -15.29 19.40
C THR A 276 2.04 -15.55 18.69
N SER A 277 1.25 -16.53 19.17
CA SER A 277 -0.06 -16.84 18.59
C SER A 277 -1.02 -15.65 18.63
N LEU A 278 -0.99 -14.82 19.68
CA LEU A 278 -1.83 -13.63 19.75
C LEU A 278 -1.34 -12.53 18.81
N ILE A 279 -0.02 -12.37 18.66
CA ILE A 279 0.58 -11.42 17.71
C ILE A 279 0.20 -11.79 16.28
N ASP A 280 0.35 -13.07 15.92
CA ASP A 280 0.02 -13.59 14.59
C ASP A 280 -1.47 -13.46 14.29
N PHE A 281 -2.33 -13.75 15.27
CA PHE A 281 -3.78 -13.54 15.14
C PHE A 281 -4.11 -12.08 14.82
N VAL A 282 -3.51 -11.12 15.54
CA VAL A 282 -3.75 -9.69 15.26
C VAL A 282 -3.25 -9.29 13.87
N ASN A 283 -2.06 -9.75 13.45
CA ASN A 283 -1.55 -9.47 12.11
C ASN A 283 -2.51 -9.95 11.02
N LYS A 284 -3.04 -11.17 11.19
CA LYS A 284 -4.00 -11.78 10.27
C LYS A 284 -5.30 -11.00 10.17
N GLU A 285 -5.90 -10.64 11.31
CA GLU A 285 -7.12 -9.83 11.34
C GLU A 285 -6.92 -8.46 10.66
N VAL A 286 -5.77 -7.80 10.90
CA VAL A 286 -5.46 -6.51 10.26
C VAL A 286 -5.31 -6.66 8.74
N SER A 287 -4.58 -7.68 8.27
CA SER A 287 -4.41 -7.94 6.83
C SER A 287 -5.73 -8.33 6.15
N ASN A 288 -6.53 -9.19 6.79
CA ASN A 288 -7.83 -9.62 6.28
C ASN A 288 -8.82 -8.45 6.17
N LEU A 289 -8.81 -7.51 7.12
CA LEU A 289 -9.69 -6.35 7.07
C LEU A 289 -9.34 -5.39 5.92
N ILE A 290 -8.05 -5.10 5.70
CA ILE A 290 -7.62 -4.05 4.76
C ILE A 290 -7.44 -4.61 3.34
N VAL A 291 -6.71 -5.72 3.22
CA VAL A 291 -6.27 -6.34 1.96
C VAL A 291 -7.13 -7.55 1.58
N GLY A 292 -7.90 -8.11 2.52
CA GLY A 292 -8.78 -9.25 2.26
C GLY A 292 -8.08 -10.61 2.33
N SER A 293 -6.78 -10.66 2.60
CA SER A 293 -6.04 -11.91 2.76
C SER A 293 -4.81 -11.78 3.66
N GLU A 294 -4.47 -12.87 4.36
CA GLU A 294 -3.30 -12.98 5.25
C GLU A 294 -1.98 -13.08 4.46
N THR A 295 -2.02 -13.69 3.28
CA THR A 295 -0.82 -14.20 2.59
C THR A 295 -0.16 -13.17 1.67
N MET A 296 -0.86 -12.11 1.29
CA MET A 296 -0.30 -11.05 0.44
C MET A 296 0.74 -10.17 1.15
N SER A 297 0.80 -10.22 2.49
CA SER A 297 1.85 -9.59 3.30
C SER A 297 3.14 -10.42 3.40
N GLY A 298 3.24 -11.55 2.69
CA GLY A 298 4.44 -12.39 2.63
C GLY A 298 4.57 -13.43 3.75
N GLU A 299 3.53 -13.61 4.59
CA GLU A 299 3.61 -14.42 5.81
C GLU A 299 3.37 -15.94 5.61
N THR A 300 2.90 -16.42 4.45
CA THR A 300 2.59 -17.86 4.29
C THR A 300 3.02 -18.46 2.96
N GLN A 301 3.69 -19.62 3.04
CA GLN A 301 3.96 -20.53 1.91
C GLN A 301 2.64 -21.04 1.34
N SER A 302 2.10 -20.33 0.35
CA SER A 302 0.79 -20.59 -0.24
C SER A 302 0.95 -21.52 -1.44
N TYR A 303 0.17 -22.60 -1.51
CA TYR A 303 0.09 -23.46 -2.71
C TYR A 303 -0.47 -22.66 -3.89
N VAL A 304 -0.03 -22.96 -5.13
CA VAL A 304 -0.31 -22.17 -6.35
C VAL A 304 -1.81 -21.87 -6.56
N GLY A 305 -2.70 -22.79 -6.18
CA GLY A 305 -4.15 -22.60 -6.24
C GLY A 305 -4.70 -21.63 -5.17
N SER A 306 -4.21 -21.70 -3.93
CA SER A 306 -4.61 -20.77 -2.87
C SER A 306 -4.09 -19.35 -3.10
N THR A 307 -2.88 -19.20 -3.65
CA THR A 307 -2.30 -17.88 -3.97
C THR A 307 -3.15 -17.13 -4.98
N SER A 308 -3.71 -17.84 -5.98
CA SER A 308 -4.57 -17.23 -7.00
C SER A 308 -5.86 -16.68 -6.38
N ALA A 309 -6.54 -17.46 -5.53
CA ALA A 309 -7.76 -17.00 -4.85
C ALA A 309 -7.52 -15.78 -3.94
N HIS A 310 -6.38 -15.74 -3.22
CA HIS A 310 -6.02 -14.58 -2.41
C HIS A 310 -5.70 -13.33 -3.24
N GLN A 311 -5.05 -13.52 -4.39
CA GLN A 311 -4.80 -12.44 -5.35
C GLN A 311 -6.11 -11.89 -5.92
N ASP A 312 -7.07 -12.75 -6.22
CA ASP A 312 -8.39 -12.35 -6.74
C ASP A 312 -9.15 -11.51 -5.71
N ILE A 313 -9.21 -11.96 -4.44
CA ILE A 313 -9.85 -11.17 -3.36
C ILE A 313 -9.16 -9.80 -3.20
N PHE A 314 -7.83 -9.78 -3.27
CA PHE A 314 -7.08 -8.53 -3.18
C PHE A 314 -7.39 -7.60 -4.36
N ARG A 315 -7.48 -8.13 -5.58
CA ARG A 315 -7.87 -7.36 -6.78
C ARG A 315 -9.26 -6.79 -6.63
N GLU A 316 -10.24 -7.58 -6.19
CA GLU A 316 -11.60 -7.12 -5.92
C GLU A 316 -11.63 -6.00 -4.87
N ARG A 317 -10.81 -6.10 -3.81
CA ARG A 317 -10.66 -5.04 -2.81
C ARG A 317 -10.10 -3.76 -3.42
N ILE A 318 -9.05 -3.87 -4.23
CA ILE A 318 -8.43 -2.73 -4.91
C ILE A 318 -9.41 -2.09 -5.91
N GLU A 319 -10.19 -2.89 -6.65
CA GLU A 319 -11.26 -2.41 -7.52
C GLU A 319 -12.31 -1.61 -6.74
N ALA A 320 -12.75 -2.11 -5.57
CA ALA A 320 -13.67 -1.36 -4.72
C ALA A 320 -13.09 -0.04 -4.18
N TYR A 321 -11.76 0.04 -3.96
CA TYR A 321 -11.09 1.31 -3.66
C TYR A 321 -11.02 2.22 -4.90
N ARG A 322 -10.77 1.67 -6.08
CA ARG A 322 -10.72 2.41 -7.36
C ARG A 322 -12.07 3.02 -7.69
N ASP A 323 -13.15 2.25 -7.60
CA ASP A 323 -14.51 2.75 -7.82
C ASP A 323 -14.85 3.90 -6.87
N PHE A 324 -14.46 3.78 -5.60
CA PHE A 324 -14.62 4.85 -4.62
C PHE A 324 -13.84 6.10 -5.00
N ILE A 325 -12.59 5.96 -5.46
CA ILE A 325 -11.79 7.08 -5.94
C ILE A 325 -12.43 7.70 -7.18
N GLU A 326 -12.85 6.90 -8.16
CA GLU A 326 -13.48 7.41 -9.39
C GLU A 326 -14.72 8.23 -9.08
N ASN A 327 -15.60 7.74 -8.20
CA ASN A 327 -16.81 8.46 -7.81
C ASN A 327 -16.46 9.78 -7.12
N MET A 328 -15.57 9.76 -6.12
CA MET A 328 -15.16 10.99 -5.41
C MET A 328 -14.43 11.98 -6.33
N MET A 329 -13.62 11.48 -7.26
CA MET A 329 -12.94 12.31 -8.25
C MET A 329 -13.97 12.99 -9.16
N ASN A 330 -14.95 12.26 -9.69
CA ASN A 330 -15.93 12.77 -10.64
C ASN A 330 -17.01 13.65 -10.00
N GLU A 331 -17.45 13.35 -8.78
CA GLU A 331 -18.50 14.09 -8.08
C GLU A 331 -17.96 15.37 -7.41
N GLU A 332 -16.78 15.28 -6.79
CA GLU A 332 -16.28 16.36 -5.93
C GLU A 332 -15.06 17.08 -6.55
N ILE A 333 -14.07 16.36 -7.09
CA ILE A 333 -12.80 16.98 -7.50
C ILE A 333 -12.89 17.62 -8.89
N ILE A 334 -13.33 16.88 -9.90
CA ILE A 334 -13.37 17.35 -11.30
C ILE A 334 -14.26 18.57 -11.47
N PRO A 335 -15.49 18.65 -10.91
CA PRO A 335 -16.33 19.84 -11.06
C PRO A 335 -15.68 21.10 -10.47
N ARG A 336 -14.93 20.96 -9.36
CA ARG A 336 -14.19 22.07 -8.75
C ARG A 336 -12.99 22.49 -9.60
N LEU A 337 -12.25 21.53 -10.18
CA LEU A 337 -11.15 21.84 -11.09
C LEU A 337 -11.62 22.52 -12.38
N VAL A 338 -12.81 22.17 -12.87
CA VAL A 338 -13.48 22.86 -13.99
C VAL A 338 -13.89 24.28 -13.57
N ALA A 339 -14.47 24.46 -12.39
CA ALA A 339 -14.83 25.78 -11.86
C ALA A 339 -13.62 26.71 -11.67
N MET A 340 -12.45 26.14 -11.35
CA MET A 340 -11.17 26.85 -11.29
C MET A 340 -10.55 27.12 -12.67
N GLY A 341 -11.09 26.55 -13.75
CA GLY A 341 -10.56 26.67 -15.11
C GLY A 341 -9.30 25.85 -15.39
N TYR A 342 -8.97 24.86 -14.55
CA TYR A 342 -7.79 24.02 -14.71
C TYR A 342 -7.99 22.90 -15.76
N ILE A 343 -9.19 22.32 -15.79
CA ILE A 343 -9.60 21.22 -16.69
C ILE A 343 -10.79 21.64 -17.55
N SER A 344 -10.84 21.12 -18.77
CA SER A 344 -11.96 21.32 -19.69
C SER A 344 -13.25 20.61 -19.23
N PRO A 345 -14.44 21.22 -19.38
CA PRO A 345 -15.70 20.60 -18.98
C PRO A 345 -16.03 19.35 -19.82
N GLY A 346 -16.76 18.40 -19.21
CA GLY A 346 -17.21 17.16 -19.87
C GLY A 346 -16.17 16.04 -19.93
N LEU A 347 -15.15 16.09 -19.07
CA LEU A 347 -14.17 15.02 -18.88
C LEU A 347 -14.48 14.24 -17.60
N GLU A 348 -14.33 12.93 -17.67
CA GLU A 348 -14.50 12.01 -16.55
C GLU A 348 -13.16 11.34 -16.22
N PHE A 349 -12.88 11.22 -14.94
CA PHE A 349 -11.77 10.46 -14.40
C PHE A 349 -12.08 8.97 -14.43
N LYS A 350 -11.20 8.20 -15.09
CA LYS A 350 -11.27 6.74 -15.15
C LYS A 350 -9.88 6.12 -14.97
N TYR A 351 -9.82 5.04 -14.20
CA TYR A 351 -8.70 4.13 -14.21
C TYR A 351 -8.70 3.34 -15.53
N SER A 352 -7.50 3.10 -16.07
CA SER A 352 -7.36 2.24 -17.23
C SER A 352 -7.59 0.81 -16.76
N ASN A 353 -8.70 0.20 -17.15
CA ASN A 353 -8.88 -1.25 -16.99
C ASN A 353 -7.99 -1.98 -18.00
N ARG A 354 -6.67 -1.92 -17.79
CA ARG A 354 -5.80 -2.96 -18.33
C ARG A 354 -5.98 -4.13 -17.40
N VAL A 355 -6.62 -5.19 -17.88
CA VAL A 355 -6.59 -6.47 -17.18
C VAL A 355 -5.11 -6.85 -17.13
N GLU A 356 -4.49 -6.68 -15.96
CA GLU A 356 -3.17 -7.25 -15.69
C GLU A 356 -3.33 -8.76 -15.58
N MET A 357 -3.51 -9.40 -16.73
CA MET A 357 -3.40 -10.84 -16.89
C MET A 357 -1.94 -11.21 -16.61
N ASN A 358 -1.73 -12.30 -15.88
CA ASN A 358 -0.40 -12.86 -15.69
C ASN A 358 0.23 -13.10 -17.08
N ASN A 359 1.53 -12.92 -17.23
CA ASN A 359 2.21 -13.10 -18.52
C ASN A 359 1.90 -14.49 -19.14
N LYS A 360 1.67 -15.51 -18.30
CA LYS A 360 1.23 -16.85 -18.73
C LYS A 360 -0.18 -16.86 -19.36
N ASP A 361 -1.14 -16.18 -18.75
CA ASP A 361 -2.51 -16.12 -19.26
C ASP A 361 -2.59 -15.21 -20.49
N LYS A 362 -1.75 -14.16 -20.55
CA LYS A 362 -1.55 -13.36 -21.76
C LYS A 362 -1.04 -14.22 -22.91
N ILE A 363 0.03 -15.00 -22.70
CA ILE A 363 0.55 -15.90 -23.74
C ILE A 363 -0.54 -16.89 -24.20
N SER A 364 -1.32 -17.45 -23.27
CA SER A 364 -2.41 -18.38 -23.60
C SER A 364 -3.54 -17.70 -24.39
N LEU A 365 -3.90 -16.46 -24.07
CA LEU A 365 -4.88 -15.68 -24.81
C LEU A 365 -4.38 -15.34 -26.22
N TYR A 366 -3.12 -14.91 -26.34
CA TYR A 366 -2.52 -14.61 -27.63
C TYR A 366 -2.30 -15.87 -28.48
N ASP A 367 -1.99 -17.01 -27.89
CA ASP A 367 -1.94 -18.31 -28.58
C ASP A 367 -3.33 -18.69 -29.11
N PHE A 368 -4.38 -18.57 -28.29
CA PHE A 368 -5.76 -18.80 -28.73
C PHE A 368 -6.21 -17.84 -29.84
N LEU A 369 -5.87 -16.55 -29.72
CA LEU A 369 -6.23 -15.52 -30.70
C LEU A 369 -5.47 -15.73 -32.02
N THR A 370 -4.16 -15.98 -31.97
CA THR A 370 -3.33 -16.22 -33.16
C THR A 370 -3.76 -17.48 -33.90
N ASN A 371 -4.32 -18.47 -33.20
CA ASN A 371 -4.86 -19.69 -33.81
C ASN A 371 -6.20 -19.49 -34.54
N LYS A 372 -6.93 -18.39 -34.30
CA LYS A 372 -8.27 -18.14 -34.88
C LYS A 372 -8.40 -16.85 -35.68
N TYR A 373 -7.55 -15.88 -35.41
CA TYR A 373 -7.61 -14.54 -35.96
C TYR A 373 -6.19 -14.06 -36.31
N VAL A 374 -6.08 -13.29 -37.39
CA VAL A 374 -4.81 -12.63 -37.75
C VAL A 374 -4.64 -11.42 -36.83
N VAL A 375 -3.75 -11.53 -35.86
CA VAL A 375 -3.36 -10.42 -34.97
C VAL A 375 -2.28 -9.60 -35.68
N SER A 376 -2.46 -8.27 -35.76
CA SER A 376 -1.47 -7.41 -36.40
C SER A 376 -0.17 -7.34 -35.57
N PRO A 377 1.03 -7.35 -36.20
CA PRO A 377 2.31 -7.22 -35.51
C PRO A 377 2.39 -6.00 -34.58
N ASP A 378 1.80 -4.87 -34.99
CA ASP A 378 1.75 -3.62 -34.22
C ASP A 378 1.04 -3.75 -32.86
N GLU A 379 0.04 -4.64 -32.75
CA GLU A 379 -0.66 -4.89 -31.49
C GLU A 379 0.18 -5.73 -30.52
N ILE A 380 1.00 -6.65 -31.05
CA ILE A 380 1.90 -7.48 -30.24
C ILE A 380 3.11 -6.64 -29.79
N GLU A 381 3.64 -5.79 -30.67
CA GLU A 381 4.73 -4.87 -30.35
C GLU A 381 4.32 -3.85 -29.28
N LYS A 382 3.12 -3.29 -29.38
CA LYS A 382 2.60 -2.33 -28.40
C LYS A 382 2.36 -2.94 -27.02
N GLU A 383 2.00 -4.23 -26.95
CA GLU A 383 1.63 -4.88 -25.71
C GLU A 383 2.80 -5.62 -25.03
N PHE A 384 3.73 -6.22 -25.80
CA PHE A 384 4.89 -6.95 -25.26
C PHE A 384 6.24 -6.23 -25.45
N GLY A 385 6.30 -5.17 -26.26
CA GLY A 385 7.56 -4.47 -26.58
C GLY A 385 8.50 -5.31 -27.46
N ILE A 386 7.99 -6.35 -28.12
CA ILE A 386 8.76 -7.27 -28.97
C ILE A 386 8.38 -6.98 -30.42
N VAL A 387 9.36 -6.64 -31.25
CA VAL A 387 9.18 -6.51 -32.70
C VAL A 387 8.96 -7.91 -33.29
N VAL A 388 7.77 -8.16 -33.84
CA VAL A 388 7.41 -9.46 -34.43
C VAL A 388 7.62 -9.41 -35.94
N GLY A 389 8.38 -10.36 -36.49
CA GLY A 389 8.57 -10.53 -37.93
C GLY A 389 7.42 -11.30 -38.61
N GLU A 390 7.59 -11.65 -39.89
CA GLU A 390 6.59 -12.45 -40.61
C GLU A 390 6.37 -13.83 -39.97
N GLN A 391 5.10 -14.26 -39.94
CA GLN A 391 4.69 -15.54 -39.36
C GLN A 391 5.23 -16.69 -40.22
N PHE A 392 6.13 -17.52 -39.66
CA PHE A 392 6.81 -18.60 -40.40
C PHE A 392 5.88 -19.70 -40.95
N ASN A 393 4.59 -19.73 -40.56
CA ASN A 393 3.62 -20.74 -40.98
C ASN A 393 2.38 -20.12 -41.64
N ASN A 394 2.56 -19.46 -42.78
CA ASN A 394 1.46 -19.24 -43.71
C ASN A 394 1.39 -20.43 -44.68
N THR A 395 0.60 -21.46 -44.34
CA THR A 395 0.29 -22.52 -45.30
C THR A 395 -0.78 -22.00 -46.26
N ASN A 396 -0.32 -21.49 -47.40
CA ASN A 396 -1.16 -21.09 -48.54
C ASN A 396 -2.12 -22.22 -48.92
N GLY A 397 -3.43 -21.95 -48.83
CA GLY A 397 -4.46 -22.72 -49.53
C GLY A 397 -4.60 -22.28 -50.99
N ILE A 398 -5.30 -23.13 -51.78
CA ILE A 398 -5.65 -23.06 -53.24
C ILE A 398 -4.68 -23.91 -54.10
N ASN A 399 -5.01 -24.95 -54.89
CA ASN A 399 -6.20 -25.69 -55.39
C ASN A 399 -5.63 -27.04 -55.97
N GLY A 400 -6.19 -28.25 -55.82
CA GLY A 400 -7.25 -28.82 -56.68
C GLY A 400 -6.83 -29.92 -57.71
N GLY A 401 -6.48 -31.15 -57.24
CA GLY A 401 -6.62 -32.52 -57.84
C GLY A 401 -6.09 -32.92 -59.25
N PRO A 402 -6.12 -34.22 -59.66
CA PRO A 402 -5.73 -35.46 -58.96
C PRO A 402 -4.75 -36.36 -59.79
N ALA A 403 -3.86 -37.13 -59.14
CA ALA A 403 -3.33 -38.42 -59.64
C ALA A 403 -2.52 -39.14 -58.53
N ALA A 404 -2.79 -40.43 -58.34
CA ALA A 404 -2.03 -41.36 -57.48
C ALA A 404 -1.20 -42.32 -58.37
N PRO A 405 -0.40 -43.28 -57.83
CA PRO A 405 0.19 -43.49 -56.50
C PRO A 405 1.76 -43.51 -56.60
N THR A 406 2.58 -43.55 -55.53
CA THR A 406 3.00 -44.77 -54.80
C THR A 406 4.06 -44.44 -53.72
N GLY A 407 3.93 -45.07 -52.53
CA GLY A 407 4.96 -45.51 -51.53
C GLY A 407 6.01 -44.50 -51.02
N GLY A 408 6.43 -44.45 -49.75
CA GLY A 408 6.24 -45.23 -48.53
C GLY A 408 7.19 -44.66 -47.46
N GLU A 409 6.85 -44.90 -46.18
CA GLU A 409 7.73 -44.91 -44.99
C GLU A 409 8.34 -43.59 -44.44
N SER A 410 8.16 -43.37 -43.12
CA SER A 410 8.80 -42.34 -42.25
C SER A 410 10.21 -42.79 -41.79
N PRO A 411 10.93 -42.14 -40.83
CA PRO A 411 11.05 -40.74 -40.36
C PRO A 411 12.55 -40.28 -40.30
N HIS A 412 12.81 -39.03 -39.86
CA HIS A 412 14.12 -38.38 -39.63
C HIS A 412 14.87 -37.83 -40.85
N ASP A 413 14.87 -36.51 -41.00
CA ASP A 413 15.95 -35.83 -41.73
C ASP A 413 16.45 -34.61 -40.97
N ARG A 414 17.71 -34.71 -40.51
CA ARG A 414 18.45 -33.61 -39.89
C ARG A 414 18.83 -32.66 -41.03
N ARG A 415 18.14 -31.54 -41.20
CA ARG A 415 18.56 -30.51 -42.17
C ARG A 415 19.94 -29.99 -41.82
N ILE A 416 20.95 -30.44 -42.56
CA ILE A 416 22.29 -29.85 -42.60
C ILE A 416 22.15 -28.52 -43.36
N MET A 417 22.46 -27.41 -42.69
CA MET A 417 22.44 -26.06 -43.26
C MET A 417 23.32 -25.97 -44.50
N SER A 418 22.80 -25.37 -45.58
CA SER A 418 23.54 -25.18 -46.83
C SER A 418 24.67 -24.16 -46.67
N ASP A 419 25.71 -24.27 -47.50
CA ASP A 419 26.88 -23.38 -47.42
C ASP A 419 26.52 -21.90 -47.75
N GLU A 420 25.46 -21.67 -48.53
CA GLU A 420 24.91 -20.34 -48.78
C GLU A 420 24.26 -19.72 -47.54
N GLU A 421 23.49 -20.52 -46.79
CA GLU A 421 22.87 -20.08 -45.54
C GLU A 421 23.92 -19.84 -44.46
N TYR A 422 24.97 -20.67 -44.41
CA TYR A 422 26.11 -20.49 -43.53
C TYR A 422 26.87 -19.17 -43.82
N PHE A 423 27.15 -18.89 -45.10
CA PHE A 423 27.87 -17.68 -45.50
C PHE A 423 27.06 -16.40 -45.18
N ARG A 424 25.74 -16.39 -45.43
CA ARG A 424 24.90 -15.25 -45.06
C ARG A 424 24.92 -14.97 -43.56
N ARG A 425 24.98 -16.02 -42.74
CA ARG A 425 24.89 -15.89 -41.28
C ARG A 425 26.22 -15.51 -40.62
N TYR A 426 27.34 -16.02 -41.13
CA TYR A 426 28.66 -15.86 -40.48
C TYR A 426 29.67 -15.04 -41.31
N GLY A 427 29.33 -14.65 -42.53
CA GLY A 427 30.14 -13.75 -43.36
C GLY A 427 31.47 -14.33 -43.86
N HIS A 428 31.69 -15.63 -43.70
CA HIS A 428 32.85 -16.36 -44.24
C HIS A 428 32.45 -17.78 -44.65
N LYS A 429 33.23 -18.40 -45.54
CA LYS A 429 32.94 -19.77 -45.99
C LYS A 429 33.27 -20.76 -44.89
N ARG A 430 32.54 -21.88 -44.86
CA ARG A 430 32.74 -22.95 -43.89
C ARG A 430 34.12 -23.60 -44.14
N GLY A 431 35.01 -23.54 -43.15
CA GLY A 431 36.38 -24.07 -43.25
C GLY A 431 37.51 -23.05 -43.40
N GLU A 432 37.21 -21.74 -43.53
CA GLU A 432 38.24 -20.69 -43.46
C GLU A 432 38.66 -20.41 -42.01
N LYS A 433 39.89 -20.78 -41.64
CA LYS A 433 40.51 -20.40 -40.36
C LYS A 433 40.95 -18.94 -40.42
N LYS A 434 40.31 -18.04 -39.65
CA LYS A 434 40.86 -16.72 -39.33
C LYS A 434 41.99 -16.89 -38.31
N ASN A 435 43.22 -16.54 -38.69
CA ASN A 435 44.31 -16.30 -37.73
C ASN A 435 43.92 -15.06 -36.90
N VAL A 436 43.54 -15.27 -35.66
CA VAL A 436 43.32 -14.18 -34.69
C VAL A 436 44.65 -14.01 -33.95
N GLU A 437 45.40 -12.96 -34.31
CA GLU A 437 46.51 -12.48 -33.52
C GLU A 437 45.96 -11.84 -32.24
N ASN A 438 46.39 -12.36 -31.09
CA ASN A 438 45.99 -11.93 -29.77
C ASN A 438 46.61 -10.57 -29.44
N PHE A 439 45.79 -9.53 -29.30
CA PHE A 439 46.16 -8.27 -28.65
C PHE A 439 45.60 -8.25 -27.23
N PHE A 440 46.39 -8.73 -26.27
CA PHE A 440 46.34 -8.32 -24.86
C PHE A 440 47.77 -8.47 -24.32
N GLU A 441 48.50 -7.36 -24.26
CA GLU A 441 49.70 -7.20 -23.43
C GLU A 441 49.23 -6.83 -22.01
N GLU A 442 49.58 -7.68 -21.05
CA GLU A 442 49.67 -7.36 -19.63
C GLU A 442 51.09 -6.81 -19.37
N GLU A 443 51.19 -5.61 -18.79
CA GLU A 443 52.41 -5.17 -18.09
C GLU A 443 52.05 -4.85 -16.63
N GLU A 444 53.00 -5.24 -15.77
CA GLU A 444 53.03 -5.24 -14.30
C GLU A 444 52.89 -3.87 -13.62
#